data_AF-D9ULD5-F1
#
_entry.id   AF-D9ULD5-F1
#
_cell.length_a   1.000
_cell.length_b   1.000
_cell.length_c   1.000
_cell.angle_alpha   90.00
_cell.angle_beta   90.00
_cell.angle_gamma   90.00
#
_symmetry.space_group_name_H-M   'P 1'
#
loop_
_entity.id
_entity.type
_entity.pdbx_description
1 polymer ?
#
loop_
_entity_poly.entity_id
_entity_poly.type
_entity_poly.pdbx_seq_one_letter_code
_entity_poly.pdbx_strand_id
1 'polypeptide(L)'
;MPTHSAASVPSPSPSAPPAREGASLHGPVIAWYEANARDLPWRRPEAGAWGVMVSEFMLQQTPVARVLPVYEEWMRRWPRPADLAKEPSGEAVRAWGRLGYPRRALRLHGAAVAITERHGGDVPEHHAQLLALPGIGEYTAAAVASFAYGQRHAVLDTNVRRVLARAVSGEQFPPNATTAAERRLARSVLPEDEDTAARWAAASMELGALVCTAKGERCESCPLSDRCAWRLAGKPEHTGPPRRAQTYAGTDRQVRGKLLAVLREALEPVPQANARPRVARPGAAGQGTGRACRRRPRRAAGERPLPAAGTPLLPAPPASL
;
A
#
# COMPACT_ATOMS: atom_id res chain seq x y z
N MET A 1 -9.60 16.28 74.41
CA MET A 1 -10.09 16.22 73.02
C MET A 1 -9.38 17.31 72.23
N PRO A 2 -8.32 16.96 71.49
CA PRO A 2 -8.40 17.16 70.04
C PRO A 2 -7.93 15.93 69.26
N THR A 3 -8.59 15.70 68.13
CA THR A 3 -8.35 14.63 67.16
C THR A 3 -7.28 15.07 66.16
N HIS A 4 -6.15 14.39 66.11
CA HIS A 4 -5.19 14.54 65.00
C HIS A 4 -5.64 13.66 63.82
N SER A 5 -6.02 14.34 62.74
CA SER A 5 -6.35 13.77 61.44
C SER A 5 -5.07 13.35 60.73
N ALA A 6 -4.97 12.07 60.36
CA ALA A 6 -3.87 11.54 59.55
C ALA A 6 -4.05 11.99 58.09
N ALA A 7 -3.12 12.79 57.59
CA ALA A 7 -3.04 13.16 56.19
C ALA A 7 -2.55 11.96 55.35
N SER A 8 -3.40 11.49 54.43
CA SER A 8 -3.04 10.50 53.43
C SER A 8 -1.99 11.06 52.46
N VAL A 9 -0.87 10.36 52.34
CA VAL A 9 0.14 10.58 51.30
C VAL A 9 -0.41 10.09 49.96
N PRO A 10 -0.40 10.90 48.88
CA PRO A 10 -0.86 10.44 47.58
C PRO A 10 0.16 9.49 46.95
N SER A 11 -0.29 8.30 46.58
CA SER A 11 0.49 7.33 45.79
C SER A 11 0.86 7.92 44.42
N PRO A 12 2.11 7.73 43.95
CA PRO A 12 2.51 8.22 42.64
C PRO A 12 1.75 7.46 41.54
N SER A 13 1.09 8.22 40.67
CA SER A 13 0.51 7.70 39.43
C SER A 13 1.62 7.18 38.51
N PRO A 14 1.39 6.11 37.72
CA PRO A 14 2.41 5.57 36.83
C PRO A 14 2.70 6.58 35.72
N SER A 15 3.81 7.30 35.85
CA SER A 15 4.39 8.11 34.79
C SER A 15 4.65 7.23 33.57
N ALA A 16 4.30 7.73 32.38
CA ALA A 16 4.70 7.12 31.12
C ALA A 16 6.20 6.81 31.15
N PRO A 17 6.63 5.65 30.63
CA PRO A 17 8.03 5.26 30.69
C PRO A 17 8.88 6.34 30.01
N PRO A 18 10.03 6.73 30.58
CA PRO A 18 10.96 7.60 29.89
C PRO A 18 11.31 6.96 28.55
N ALA A 19 11.38 7.76 27.50
CA ALA A 19 11.93 7.34 26.22
C ALA A 19 13.35 6.84 26.47
N ARG A 20 13.49 5.53 26.69
CA ARG A 20 14.80 4.88 26.76
C ARG A 20 15.53 5.29 25.49
N GLU A 21 16.74 5.83 25.66
CA GLU A 21 17.71 6.12 24.60
C GLU A 21 17.75 4.93 23.64
N GLY A 22 16.91 5.01 22.62
CA GLY A 22 16.75 3.96 21.64
C GLY A 22 17.97 4.04 20.76
N ALA A 23 18.83 3.01 20.81
CA ALA A 23 19.88 2.84 19.83
C ALA A 23 19.25 3.06 18.44
N SER A 24 19.61 4.18 17.78
CA SER A 24 18.91 4.67 16.59
C SER A 24 18.75 3.53 15.58
N LEU A 25 17.50 3.24 15.19
CA LEU A 25 17.20 2.22 14.19
C LEU A 25 17.73 2.64 12.81
N HIS A 26 17.86 3.94 12.58
CA HIS A 26 18.04 4.53 11.26
C HIS A 26 19.45 4.30 10.73
N GLY A 27 20.47 4.69 11.50
CA GLY A 27 21.87 4.64 11.07
C GLY A 27 22.30 3.26 10.56
N PRO A 28 22.15 2.18 11.35
CA PRO A 28 22.53 0.84 10.92
C PRO A 28 21.76 0.34 9.69
N VAL A 29 20.48 0.68 9.57
CA VAL A 29 19.64 0.23 8.46
C VAL A 29 19.95 1.00 7.17
N ILE A 30 20.20 2.30 7.27
CA ILE A 30 20.64 3.13 6.15
C ILE A 30 22.02 2.69 5.68
N ALA A 31 22.99 2.52 6.58
CA ALA A 31 24.32 2.02 6.22
C ALA A 31 24.27 0.62 5.57
N TRP A 32 23.43 -0.27 6.10
CA TRP A 32 23.18 -1.57 5.47
C TRP A 32 22.58 -1.42 4.07
N TYR A 33 21.61 -0.52 3.90
CA TYR A 33 20.98 -0.26 2.61
C TYR A 33 21.98 0.27 1.58
N GLU A 34 22.83 1.23 1.94
CA GLU A 34 23.88 1.76 1.05
C GLU A 34 24.81 0.66 0.51
N ALA A 35 25.12 -0.36 1.32
CA ALA A 35 25.96 -1.47 0.91
C ALA A 35 25.22 -2.63 0.21
N ASN A 36 23.89 -2.74 0.35
CA ASN A 36 23.13 -3.95 -0.04
C ASN A 36 21.90 -3.66 -0.92
N ALA A 37 21.58 -2.40 -1.20
CA ALA A 37 20.42 -2.03 -1.99
C ALA A 37 20.47 -2.71 -3.36
N ARG A 38 19.35 -3.33 -3.76
CA ARG A 38 19.22 -3.80 -5.13
C ARG A 38 19.22 -2.61 -6.07
N ASP A 39 20.01 -2.73 -7.13
CA ASP A 39 19.94 -1.84 -8.29
C ASP A 39 18.61 -2.10 -9.01
N LEU A 40 17.73 -1.11 -8.96
CA LEU A 40 16.40 -1.16 -9.55
C LEU A 40 16.20 0.13 -10.35
N PRO A 41 15.68 0.05 -11.59
CA PRO A 41 15.68 1.19 -12.49
C PRO A 41 14.87 2.38 -11.94
N TRP A 42 13.77 2.12 -11.22
CA TRP A 42 12.95 3.16 -10.57
C TRP A 42 13.58 3.80 -9.33
N ARG A 43 14.75 3.34 -8.87
CA ARG A 43 15.52 3.99 -7.80
C ARG A 43 16.60 4.93 -8.33
N ARG A 44 16.90 4.85 -9.63
CA ARG A 44 17.95 5.68 -10.23
C ARG A 44 17.39 7.08 -10.50
N PRO A 45 18.22 8.13 -10.45
CA PRO A 45 17.76 9.51 -10.66
C PRO A 45 16.99 9.72 -11.98
N GLU A 46 17.36 8.98 -13.03
CA GLU A 46 16.77 9.11 -14.36
C GLU A 46 15.30 8.67 -14.41
N ALA A 47 14.83 7.86 -13.45
CA ALA A 47 13.43 7.44 -13.40
C ALA A 47 12.49 8.63 -13.14
N GLY A 48 12.94 9.61 -12.35
CA GLY A 48 12.13 10.73 -11.88
C GLY A 48 10.85 10.30 -11.16
N ALA A 49 10.00 11.28 -10.86
CA ALA A 49 8.76 11.03 -10.13
C ALA A 49 7.74 10.16 -10.91
N TRP A 50 7.73 10.24 -12.24
CA TRP A 50 6.87 9.38 -13.06
C TRP A 50 7.31 7.92 -12.99
N GLY A 51 8.61 7.64 -13.15
CA GLY A 51 9.15 6.28 -13.03
C GLY A 51 8.90 5.69 -11.64
N VAL A 52 9.09 6.47 -10.57
CA VAL A 52 8.75 6.05 -9.20
C VAL A 52 7.25 5.75 -9.06
N MET A 53 6.37 6.61 -9.57
CA MET A 53 4.92 6.38 -9.51
C MET A 53 4.52 5.09 -10.24
N VAL A 54 5.04 4.87 -11.46
CA VAL A 54 4.77 3.66 -12.25
C VAL A 54 5.21 2.41 -11.47
N SER A 55 6.41 2.41 -10.87
CA SER A 55 6.88 1.27 -10.07
C SER A 55 5.99 1.02 -8.85
N GLU A 56 5.55 2.06 -8.16
CA GLU A 56 4.66 1.92 -6.99
C GLU A 56 3.29 1.35 -7.36
N PHE A 57 2.75 1.69 -8.53
CA PHE A 57 1.54 1.03 -9.03
C PHE A 57 1.80 -0.44 -9.37
N MET A 58 2.93 -0.77 -9.99
CA MET A 58 3.25 -2.13 -10.41
C MET A 58 3.60 -3.07 -9.25
N LEU A 59 4.33 -2.60 -8.24
CA LEU A 59 4.84 -3.39 -7.11
C LEU A 59 3.76 -3.76 -6.08
N GLN A 60 2.58 -3.14 -6.14
CA GLN A 60 1.43 -3.52 -5.30
C GLN A 60 1.04 -4.99 -5.51
N GLN A 61 1.42 -5.86 -4.57
CA GLN A 61 1.15 -7.31 -4.63
C GLN A 61 1.76 -8.02 -5.86
N THR A 62 2.81 -7.45 -6.45
CA THR A 62 3.55 -8.09 -7.55
C THR A 62 5.05 -8.10 -7.22
N PRO A 63 5.71 -9.27 -7.21
CA PRO A 63 7.15 -9.35 -6.95
C PRO A 63 7.98 -8.59 -7.99
N VAL A 64 9.08 -7.99 -7.54
CA VAL A 64 10.05 -7.22 -8.35
C VAL A 64 10.42 -7.93 -9.65
N ALA A 65 10.79 -9.22 -9.58
CA ALA A 65 11.22 -9.99 -10.75
C ALA A 65 10.16 -10.07 -11.87
N ARG A 66 8.87 -9.94 -11.54
CA ARG A 66 7.80 -9.88 -12.54
C ARG A 66 7.54 -8.46 -13.05
N VAL A 67 7.81 -7.46 -12.21
CA VAL A 67 7.62 -6.04 -12.54
C VAL A 67 8.71 -5.56 -13.50
N LEU A 68 9.96 -5.92 -13.25
CA LEU A 68 11.13 -5.37 -13.93
C LEU A 68 11.01 -5.32 -15.47
N PRO A 69 10.75 -6.42 -16.20
CA PRO A 69 10.65 -6.36 -17.67
C PRO A 69 9.44 -5.55 -18.16
N VAL A 70 8.34 -5.52 -17.40
CA VAL A 70 7.15 -4.74 -17.77
C VAL A 70 7.39 -3.26 -17.53
N TYR A 71 8.10 -2.91 -16.46
CA TYR A 71 8.49 -1.53 -16.15
C TYR A 71 9.40 -0.95 -17.24
N GLU A 72 10.42 -1.69 -17.65
CA GLU A 72 11.37 -1.24 -18.68
C GLU A 72 10.66 -0.97 -20.01
N GLU A 73 9.81 -1.89 -20.46
CA GLU A 73 9.01 -1.69 -21.68
C GLU A 73 8.00 -0.54 -21.52
N TRP A 74 7.40 -0.40 -20.34
CA TRP A 74 6.47 0.69 -20.04
C TRP A 74 7.15 2.05 -20.13
N MET A 75 8.32 2.21 -19.51
CA MET A 75 9.07 3.46 -19.52
C MET A 75 9.67 3.78 -20.89
N ARG A 76 10.03 2.75 -21.67
CA ARG A 76 10.45 2.92 -23.07
C ARG A 76 9.31 3.45 -23.95
N ARG A 77 8.09 2.94 -23.74
CA ARG A 77 6.91 3.33 -24.54
C ARG A 77 6.30 4.65 -24.08
N TRP A 78 6.22 4.88 -22.77
CA TRP A 78 5.56 6.04 -22.16
C TRP A 78 6.46 6.69 -21.09
N PRO A 79 7.54 7.39 -21.54
CA PRO A 79 8.52 7.99 -20.64
C PRO A 79 7.95 9.17 -19.83
N ARG A 80 6.83 9.78 -20.25
CA ARG A 80 6.12 10.83 -19.50
C ARG A 80 4.65 10.48 -19.28
N PRO A 81 3.99 11.09 -18.26
CA PRO A 81 2.55 10.92 -18.04
C PRO A 81 1.72 11.24 -19.29
N ALA A 82 2.08 12.30 -20.02
CA ALA A 82 1.39 12.72 -21.24
C ALA A 82 1.43 11.66 -22.36
N ASP A 83 2.48 10.84 -22.43
CA ASP A 83 2.60 9.80 -23.46
C ASP A 83 1.61 8.67 -23.20
N LEU A 84 1.42 8.28 -21.93
CA LEU A 84 0.39 7.32 -21.53
C LEU A 84 -1.02 7.90 -21.66
N ALA A 85 -1.20 9.18 -21.31
CA ALA A 85 -2.51 9.84 -21.32
C ALA A 85 -3.13 9.93 -22.72
N LYS A 86 -2.31 10.03 -23.77
CA LYS A 86 -2.75 10.08 -25.18
C LYS A 86 -3.32 8.75 -25.67
N GLU A 87 -2.98 7.64 -25.03
CA GLU A 87 -3.43 6.32 -25.44
C GLU A 87 -4.81 5.98 -24.88
N PRO A 88 -5.61 5.15 -25.57
CA PRO A 88 -6.78 4.55 -24.98
C PRO A 88 -6.41 3.77 -23.72
N SER A 89 -7.22 3.87 -22.65
CA SER A 89 -6.97 3.14 -21.39
C SER A 89 -6.85 1.62 -21.56
N GLY A 90 -7.42 1.06 -22.63
CA GLY A 90 -7.25 -0.34 -23.02
C GLY A 90 -5.79 -0.72 -23.34
N GLU A 91 -5.01 0.17 -23.96
CA GLU A 91 -3.58 -0.05 -24.26
C GLU A 91 -2.78 -0.21 -22.96
N ALA A 92 -3.06 0.62 -21.96
CA ALA A 92 -2.47 0.50 -20.64
C ALA A 92 -2.73 -0.88 -20.02
N VAL A 93 -3.96 -1.40 -20.15
CA VAL A 93 -4.32 -2.74 -19.66
C VAL A 93 -3.60 -3.85 -20.44
N ARG A 94 -3.44 -3.70 -21.77
CA ARG A 94 -2.71 -4.68 -22.58
C ARG A 94 -1.23 -4.71 -22.20
N ALA A 95 -0.57 -3.56 -22.11
CA ALA A 95 0.84 -3.43 -21.72
C ALA A 95 1.09 -3.92 -20.28
N TRP A 96 0.11 -3.76 -19.37
CA TRP A 96 0.19 -4.31 -17.99
C TRP A 96 0.32 -5.84 -17.95
N GLY A 97 -0.08 -6.51 -19.03
CA GLY A 97 0.15 -7.93 -19.23
C GLY A 97 -0.36 -8.81 -18.09
N ARG A 98 0.55 -9.59 -17.50
CA ARG A 98 0.24 -10.59 -16.45
C ARG A 98 0.65 -10.14 -15.05
N LEU A 99 0.88 -8.84 -14.82
CA LEU A 99 1.17 -8.30 -13.48
C LEU A 99 0.01 -8.48 -12.48
N GLY A 100 -1.19 -8.78 -12.98
CA GLY A 100 -2.39 -8.98 -12.17
C GLY A 100 -3.04 -7.66 -11.73
N TYR A 101 -4.29 -7.74 -11.28
CA TYR A 101 -5.10 -6.58 -10.89
C TYR A 101 -5.13 -5.46 -11.96
N PRO A 102 -5.73 -5.71 -13.15
CA PRO A 102 -5.71 -4.77 -14.28
C PRO A 102 -6.31 -3.39 -13.98
N ARG A 103 -7.13 -3.30 -12.92
CA ARG A 103 -7.65 -2.02 -12.42
C ARG A 103 -6.52 -1.06 -12.00
N ARG A 104 -5.33 -1.55 -11.65
CA ARG A 104 -4.17 -0.71 -11.37
C ARG A 104 -3.67 0.01 -12.63
N ALA A 105 -3.66 -0.66 -13.78
CA ALA A 105 -3.33 -0.03 -15.06
C ALA A 105 -4.31 1.09 -15.42
N LEU A 106 -5.61 0.84 -15.24
CA LEU A 106 -6.64 1.86 -15.48
C LEU A 106 -6.51 3.05 -14.53
N ARG A 107 -6.15 2.81 -13.27
CA ARG A 107 -5.91 3.88 -12.28
C ARG A 107 -4.65 4.68 -12.62
N LEU A 108 -3.56 4.02 -13.00
CA LEU A 108 -2.34 4.68 -13.44
C LEU A 108 -2.57 5.52 -14.70
N HIS A 109 -3.35 5.01 -15.67
CA HIS A 109 -3.78 5.78 -16.83
C HIS A 109 -4.60 7.01 -16.43
N GLY A 110 -5.60 6.84 -15.56
CA GLY A 110 -6.38 7.97 -15.03
C GLY A 110 -5.55 8.99 -14.25
N ALA A 111 -4.53 8.55 -13.51
CA ALA A 111 -3.57 9.44 -12.86
C ALA A 111 -2.72 10.19 -13.90
N ALA A 112 -2.26 9.53 -14.95
CA ALA A 112 -1.49 10.16 -16.03
C ALA A 112 -2.29 11.23 -16.79
N VAL A 113 -3.56 10.96 -17.09
CA VAL A 113 -4.49 11.95 -17.66
C VAL A 113 -4.63 13.14 -16.72
N ALA A 114 -4.92 12.89 -15.45
CA ALA A 114 -5.04 13.93 -14.43
C ALA A 114 -3.77 14.79 -14.28
N ILE A 115 -2.59 14.17 -14.29
CA ILE A 115 -1.30 14.87 -14.24
C ILE A 115 -1.13 15.77 -15.47
N THR A 116 -1.46 15.25 -16.65
CA THR A 116 -1.35 16.00 -17.91
C THR A 116 -2.28 17.21 -17.92
N GLU A 117 -3.54 17.05 -17.52
CA GLU A 117 -4.55 18.10 -17.59
C GLU A 117 -4.41 19.14 -16.47
N ARG A 118 -4.06 18.72 -15.25
CA ARG A 118 -4.13 19.59 -14.06
C ARG A 118 -2.78 20.02 -13.51
N HIS A 119 -1.70 19.36 -13.92
CA HIS A 119 -0.35 19.55 -13.35
C HIS A 119 0.71 19.77 -14.44
N GLY A 120 0.32 20.16 -15.66
CA GLY A 120 1.26 20.51 -16.72
C GLY A 120 2.07 19.33 -17.28
N GLY A 121 1.65 18.09 -16.99
CA GLY A 121 2.36 16.89 -17.44
C GLY A 121 3.45 16.39 -16.49
N ASP A 122 3.66 17.06 -15.36
CA ASP A 122 4.64 16.67 -14.35
C ASP A 122 3.94 16.16 -13.10
N VAL A 123 4.47 15.07 -12.52
CA VAL A 123 3.93 14.53 -11.26
C VAL A 123 4.00 15.65 -10.21
N PRO A 124 2.92 15.91 -9.45
CA PRO A 124 2.95 16.95 -8.43
C PRO A 124 3.80 16.50 -7.24
N GLU A 125 4.60 17.44 -6.72
CA GLU A 125 5.48 17.20 -5.57
C GLU A 125 4.73 17.14 -4.24
N HIS A 126 3.70 17.98 -4.06
CA HIS A 126 3.02 18.09 -2.78
C HIS A 126 2.18 16.84 -2.48
N HIS A 127 2.37 16.25 -1.30
CA HIS A 127 1.63 15.08 -0.85
C HIS A 127 0.10 15.20 -1.00
N ALA A 128 -0.48 16.36 -0.70
CA ALA A 128 -1.92 16.59 -0.84
C ALA A 128 -2.39 16.50 -2.30
N GLN A 129 -1.58 16.98 -3.25
CA GLN A 129 -1.87 16.91 -4.69
C GLN A 129 -1.72 15.47 -5.19
N LEU A 130 -0.70 14.73 -4.73
CA LEU A 130 -0.55 13.31 -5.01
C LEU A 130 -1.77 12.51 -4.55
N LEU A 131 -2.27 12.76 -3.33
CA LEU A 131 -3.45 12.10 -2.78
C LEU A 131 -4.74 12.39 -3.55
N ALA A 132 -4.82 13.55 -4.20
CA ALA A 132 -5.97 13.93 -5.03
C ALA A 132 -5.98 13.26 -6.41
N LEU A 133 -4.91 12.58 -6.82
CA LEU A 133 -4.85 11.89 -8.10
C LEU A 133 -5.69 10.60 -8.11
N PRO A 134 -6.37 10.29 -9.23
CA PRO A 134 -7.18 9.08 -9.34
C PRO A 134 -6.40 7.81 -9.02
N GLY A 135 -6.91 7.03 -8.05
CA GLY A 135 -6.35 5.73 -7.71
C GLY A 135 -5.06 5.77 -6.89
N ILE A 136 -4.59 6.95 -6.48
CA ILE A 136 -3.54 7.12 -5.47
C ILE A 136 -4.19 7.15 -4.09
N GLY A 137 -3.65 6.38 -3.14
CA GLY A 137 -4.05 6.41 -1.74
C GLY A 137 -2.88 6.81 -0.84
N GLU A 138 -3.13 6.86 0.47
CA GLU A 138 -2.14 7.27 1.50
C GLU A 138 -0.75 6.67 1.27
N TYR A 139 -0.67 5.36 1.03
CA TYR A 139 0.61 4.67 0.81
C TYR A 139 1.34 5.20 -0.43
N THR A 140 0.67 5.26 -1.58
CA THR A 140 1.32 5.64 -2.84
C THR A 140 1.68 7.12 -2.85
N ALA A 141 0.87 7.98 -2.24
CA ALA A 141 1.20 9.40 -2.08
C ALA A 141 2.45 9.58 -1.21
N ALA A 142 2.52 8.90 -0.05
CA ALA A 142 3.71 8.92 0.81
C ALA A 142 4.95 8.34 0.12
N ALA A 143 4.80 7.23 -0.61
CA ALA A 143 5.90 6.59 -1.32
C ALA A 143 6.48 7.49 -2.42
N VAL A 144 5.62 8.11 -3.25
CA VAL A 144 6.08 9.05 -4.29
C VAL A 144 6.71 10.30 -3.65
N ALA A 145 6.07 10.89 -2.65
CA ALA A 145 6.61 12.05 -1.94
C ALA A 145 8.01 11.78 -1.34
N SER A 146 8.20 10.62 -0.70
CA SER A 146 9.50 10.28 -0.12
C SER A 146 10.53 9.82 -1.14
N PHE A 147 10.18 8.95 -2.09
CA PHE A 147 11.16 8.35 -3.01
C PHE A 147 11.53 9.26 -4.17
N ALA A 148 10.62 10.10 -4.66
CA ALA A 148 10.89 10.99 -5.78
C ALA A 148 11.31 12.40 -5.35
N TYR A 149 10.78 12.88 -4.21
CA TYR A 149 10.96 14.27 -3.79
C TYR A 149 11.67 14.41 -2.44
N GLY A 150 12.16 13.31 -1.85
CA GLY A 150 12.92 13.37 -0.60
C GLY A 150 12.10 13.77 0.64
N GLN A 151 10.77 13.88 0.54
CA GLN A 151 9.96 14.42 1.62
C GLN A 151 9.78 13.44 2.79
N ARG A 152 9.62 14.02 3.98
CA ARG A 152 9.39 13.28 5.22
C ARG A 152 7.96 12.71 5.31
N HIS A 153 7.77 11.47 4.86
CA HIS A 153 6.52 10.71 5.05
C HIS A 153 6.75 9.29 5.56
N ALA A 154 5.80 8.79 6.36
CA ALA A 154 5.82 7.40 6.83
C ALA A 154 5.31 6.44 5.73
N VAL A 155 6.22 5.77 5.04
CA VAL A 155 5.88 4.77 4.02
C VAL A 155 5.64 3.40 4.65
N LEU A 156 4.37 2.98 4.74
CA LEU A 156 3.95 1.75 5.44
C LEU A 156 3.43 0.66 4.49
N ASP A 157 4.33 -0.04 3.83
CA ASP A 157 4.00 -1.30 3.15
C ASP A 157 3.98 -2.49 4.12
N THR A 158 3.75 -3.71 3.61
CA THR A 158 3.75 -4.92 4.45
C THR A 158 5.14 -5.28 4.99
N ASN A 159 6.22 -4.81 4.36
CA ASN A 159 7.59 -5.05 4.78
C ASN A 159 7.96 -4.15 5.95
N VAL A 160 7.79 -2.84 5.81
CA VAL A 160 8.05 -1.84 6.86
C VAL A 160 7.18 -2.13 8.09
N ARG A 161 5.89 -2.43 7.91
CA ARG A 161 5.01 -2.82 9.02
C ARG A 161 5.55 -4.01 9.81
N ARG A 162 6.14 -5.00 9.14
CA ARG A 162 6.75 -6.17 9.79
C ARG A 162 8.06 -5.83 10.49
N VAL A 163 8.90 -4.98 9.87
CA VAL A 163 10.12 -4.48 10.50
C VAL A 163 9.78 -3.75 11.79
N LEU A 164 8.82 -2.83 11.77
CA LEU A 164 8.42 -2.06 12.96
C LEU A 164 7.75 -2.92 14.03
N ALA A 165 6.85 -3.85 13.64
CA ALA A 165 6.22 -4.76 14.58
C ALA A 165 7.27 -5.58 15.35
N ARG A 166 8.28 -6.11 14.66
CA ARG A 166 9.34 -6.92 15.28
C ARG A 166 10.34 -6.07 16.05
N ALA A 167 10.91 -5.06 15.40
CA ALA A 167 12.01 -4.28 15.96
C ALA A 167 11.56 -3.40 17.12
N VAL A 168 10.35 -2.84 17.06
CA VAL A 168 9.87 -1.85 18.04
C VAL A 168 8.80 -2.43 18.95
N SER A 169 7.77 -3.09 18.40
CA SER A 169 6.66 -3.62 19.21
C SER A 169 6.92 -4.99 19.83
N GLY A 170 7.98 -5.70 19.41
CA GLY A 170 8.29 -7.04 19.91
C GLY A 170 7.36 -8.15 19.39
N GLU A 171 6.58 -7.87 18.34
CA GLU A 171 5.58 -8.80 17.79
C GLU A 171 6.06 -9.46 16.50
N GLN A 172 5.79 -10.77 16.33
CA GLN A 172 6.18 -11.49 15.11
C GLN A 172 5.52 -10.93 13.85
N PHE A 173 4.25 -10.50 13.94
CA PHE A 173 3.48 -10.00 12.81
C PHE A 173 2.61 -8.79 13.18
N PRO A 174 2.55 -7.76 12.31
CA PRO A 174 1.62 -6.66 12.47
C PRO A 174 0.17 -7.12 12.23
N PRO A 175 -0.87 -6.41 12.69
CA PRO A 175 -2.28 -6.72 12.41
C PRO A 175 -2.61 -6.97 10.92
N ASN A 176 -3.74 -7.62 10.62
CA ASN A 176 -4.10 -7.95 9.23
C ASN A 176 -4.32 -6.72 8.34
N ALA A 177 -4.83 -5.63 8.91
CA ALA A 177 -5.02 -4.34 8.24
C ALA A 177 -4.24 -3.26 8.97
N THR A 178 -3.78 -2.24 8.24
CA THR A 178 -3.02 -1.13 8.83
C THR A 178 -3.90 -0.33 9.78
N THR A 179 -3.48 -0.25 11.05
CA THR A 179 -4.20 0.41 12.13
C THR A 179 -3.71 1.84 12.38
N ALA A 180 -4.50 2.62 13.12
CA ALA A 180 -4.08 3.94 13.58
C ALA A 180 -2.87 3.87 14.54
N ALA A 181 -2.74 2.79 15.31
CA ALA A 181 -1.60 2.56 16.19
C ALA A 181 -0.30 2.35 15.39
N GLU A 182 -0.33 1.53 14.33
CA GLU A 182 0.81 1.35 13.44
C GLU A 182 1.21 2.66 12.75
N ARG A 183 0.23 3.47 12.32
CA ARG A 183 0.49 4.80 11.75
C ARG A 183 1.16 5.74 12.75
N ARG A 184 0.73 5.74 14.01
CA ARG A 184 1.37 6.55 15.07
C ARG A 184 2.79 6.08 15.35
N LEU A 185 2.99 4.77 15.47
CA LEU A 185 4.31 4.17 15.68
C LEU A 185 5.28 4.54 14.56
N ALA A 186 4.84 4.42 13.30
CA ALA A 186 5.68 4.74 12.16
C ALA A 186 6.11 6.21 12.12
N ARG A 187 5.19 7.13 12.50
CA ARG A 187 5.51 8.56 12.64
C ARG A 187 6.43 8.84 13.82
N SER A 188 6.25 8.17 14.96
CA SER A 188 7.08 8.40 16.15
C SER A 188 8.52 7.94 15.97
N VAL A 189 8.78 7.06 15.00
CA VAL A 189 10.13 6.61 14.65
C VAL A 189 10.65 7.23 13.34
N LEU A 190 9.96 8.21 12.77
CA LEU A 190 10.38 8.83 11.52
C LEU A 190 11.46 9.89 11.80
N PRO A 191 12.66 9.83 11.19
CA PRO A 191 13.69 10.86 11.35
C PRO A 191 13.11 12.26 11.08
N GLU A 192 13.50 13.27 11.85
CA GLU A 192 13.02 14.65 11.66
C GLU A 192 13.58 15.30 10.40
N ASP A 193 14.82 14.97 10.04
CA ASP A 193 15.46 15.39 8.79
C ASP A 193 14.85 14.68 7.57
N GLU A 194 14.50 15.43 6.52
CA GLU A 194 13.78 14.92 5.36
C GLU A 194 14.61 13.91 4.56
N ASP A 195 15.88 14.24 4.27
CA ASP A 195 16.78 13.36 3.52
C ASP A 195 17.02 12.03 4.24
N THR A 196 17.17 12.08 5.56
CA THR A 196 17.30 10.88 6.39
C THR A 196 15.98 10.10 6.44
N ALA A 197 14.83 10.77 6.49
CA ALA A 197 13.52 10.13 6.47
C ALA A 197 13.23 9.42 5.14
N ALA A 198 13.57 10.04 4.01
CA ALA A 198 13.44 9.45 2.68
C ALA A 198 14.34 8.22 2.50
N ARG A 199 15.62 8.31 2.91
CA ARG A 199 16.54 7.17 2.93
C ARG A 199 16.03 6.06 3.85
N TRP A 200 15.52 6.39 5.03
CA TRP A 200 14.91 5.43 5.94
C TRP A 200 13.71 4.71 5.33
N ALA A 201 12.84 5.41 4.58
CA ALA A 201 11.70 4.81 3.92
C ALA A 201 12.14 3.71 2.93
N ALA A 202 13.15 3.97 2.10
CA ALA A 202 13.69 2.99 1.16
C ALA A 202 14.44 1.85 1.87
N ALA A 203 15.29 2.20 2.85
CA ALA A 203 16.12 1.26 3.58
C ALA A 203 15.31 0.27 4.43
N SER A 204 14.30 0.76 5.16
CA SER A 204 13.42 -0.09 5.98
C SER A 204 12.55 -1.03 5.13
N MET A 205 12.10 -0.57 3.96
CA MET A 205 11.38 -1.40 3.00
C MET A 205 12.30 -2.51 2.43
N GLU A 206 13.52 -2.16 2.04
CA GLU A 206 14.52 -3.11 1.53
C GLU A 206 14.91 -4.15 2.58
N LEU A 207 15.13 -3.71 3.82
CA LEU A 207 15.42 -4.59 4.95
C LEU A 207 14.30 -5.60 5.16
N GLY A 208 13.04 -5.13 5.15
CA GLY A 208 11.89 -6.01 5.25
C GLY A 208 11.79 -6.98 4.08
N ALA A 209 12.12 -6.56 2.86
CA ALA A 209 12.06 -7.40 1.67
C ALA A 209 13.13 -8.50 1.65
N LEU A 210 14.36 -8.22 2.11
CA LEU A 210 15.51 -9.11 1.91
C LEU A 210 15.97 -9.86 3.18
N VAL A 211 15.79 -9.26 4.35
CA VAL A 211 16.37 -9.77 5.61
C VAL A 211 15.27 -10.13 6.60
N CYS A 212 14.44 -9.15 6.96
CA CYS A 212 13.34 -9.33 7.90
C CYS A 212 12.10 -9.83 7.15
N THR A 213 12.21 -11.00 6.51
CA THR A 213 11.13 -11.62 5.72
C THR A 213 10.05 -12.24 6.61
N ALA A 214 8.86 -12.49 6.05
CA ALA A 214 7.75 -13.08 6.82
C ALA A 214 8.02 -14.53 7.24
N LYS A 215 8.82 -15.26 6.47
CA LYS A 215 9.29 -16.62 6.74
C LYS A 215 10.77 -16.72 6.35
N GLY A 216 11.58 -17.37 7.18
CA GLY A 216 13.02 -17.53 6.92
C GLY A 216 13.77 -16.21 7.10
N GLU A 217 13.44 -15.45 8.14
CA GLU A 217 14.10 -14.19 8.44
C GLU A 217 15.58 -14.40 8.81
N ARG A 218 16.45 -13.55 8.28
CA ARG A 218 17.91 -13.65 8.44
C ARG A 218 18.39 -12.77 9.59
N CYS A 219 17.95 -13.10 10.81
CA CYS A 219 18.23 -12.27 11.98
C CYS A 219 19.71 -12.13 12.32
N GLU A 220 20.56 -13.08 11.94
CA GLU A 220 22.00 -13.06 12.18
C GLU A 220 22.70 -11.97 11.36
N SER A 221 22.25 -11.75 10.11
CA SER A 221 22.77 -10.70 9.23
C SER A 221 21.95 -9.41 9.29
N CYS A 222 21.04 -9.27 10.26
CA CYS A 222 20.18 -8.11 10.36
C CYS A 222 20.91 -6.97 11.08
N PRO A 223 20.96 -5.74 10.53
CA PRO A 223 21.59 -4.58 11.17
C PRO A 223 20.88 -4.14 12.47
N LEU A 224 19.71 -4.72 12.77
CA LEU A 224 18.96 -4.48 13.99
C LEU A 224 19.04 -5.65 14.99
N SER A 225 19.95 -6.61 14.79
CA SER A 225 19.97 -7.86 15.58
C SER A 225 20.19 -7.63 17.08
N ASP A 226 20.98 -6.63 17.46
CA ASP A 226 21.31 -6.24 18.83
C ASP A 226 20.20 -5.42 19.54
N ARG A 227 19.24 -4.88 18.78
CA ARG A 227 18.23 -3.93 19.27
C ARG A 227 16.78 -4.27 18.93
N CYS A 228 16.54 -5.32 18.14
CA CYS A 228 15.21 -5.74 17.74
C CYS A 228 14.48 -6.39 18.92
N ALA A 229 13.41 -5.74 19.41
CA ALA A 229 12.64 -6.21 20.57
C ALA A 229 12.17 -7.67 20.44
N TRP A 230 11.65 -8.07 19.27
CA TRP A 230 11.16 -9.43 19.04
C TRP A 230 12.29 -10.47 19.06
N ARG A 231 13.47 -10.11 18.53
CA ARG A 231 14.65 -11.01 18.57
C ARG A 231 15.18 -11.13 19.99
N LEU A 232 15.31 -10.02 20.71
CA LEU A 232 15.81 -9.99 22.09
C LEU A 232 14.88 -10.75 23.05
N ALA A 233 13.58 -10.81 22.75
CA ALA A 233 12.61 -11.63 23.47
C ALA A 233 12.65 -13.13 23.10
N GLY A 234 13.62 -13.59 22.30
CA GLY A 234 13.72 -15.00 21.89
C GLY A 234 12.81 -15.40 20.73
N LYS A 235 12.35 -14.44 19.91
CA LYS A 235 11.46 -14.65 18.76
C LYS A 235 10.15 -15.40 19.11
N PRO A 236 9.34 -14.90 20.07
CA PRO A 236 8.08 -15.56 20.42
C PRO A 236 7.19 -15.74 19.18
N GLU A 237 6.58 -16.91 19.06
CA GLU A 237 5.66 -17.22 17.97
C GLU A 237 4.34 -16.46 18.09
N HIS A 238 3.70 -16.20 16.95
CA HIS A 238 2.40 -15.57 16.90
C HIS A 238 1.32 -16.49 17.49
N THR A 239 0.64 -16.00 18.52
CA THR A 239 -0.43 -16.72 19.23
C THR A 239 -1.83 -16.56 18.61
N GLY A 240 -1.96 -15.76 17.56
CA GLY A 240 -3.23 -15.53 16.87
C GLY A 240 -3.57 -16.59 15.80
N PRO A 241 -4.71 -16.43 15.10
CA PRO A 241 -5.13 -17.39 14.09
C PRO A 241 -4.10 -17.50 12.95
N PRO A 242 -3.95 -18.69 12.34
CA PRO A 242 -2.94 -18.92 11.32
C PRO A 242 -3.18 -18.04 10.08
N ARG A 243 -2.13 -17.36 9.61
CA ARG A 243 -2.17 -16.55 8.39
C ARG A 243 -2.07 -17.45 7.16
N ARG A 244 -3.21 -17.94 6.68
CA ARG A 244 -3.28 -18.78 5.47
C ARG A 244 -3.38 -17.92 4.21
N ALA A 245 -2.48 -18.15 3.26
CA ALA A 245 -2.60 -17.60 1.92
C ALA A 245 -3.59 -18.43 1.10
N GLN A 246 -4.50 -17.78 0.37
CA GLN A 246 -5.40 -18.47 -0.55
C GLN A 246 -4.60 -19.02 -1.75
N THR A 247 -4.91 -20.24 -2.19
CA THR A 247 -4.34 -20.87 -3.41
C THR A 247 -4.93 -20.25 -4.68
N TYR A 248 -4.21 -20.27 -5.81
CA TYR A 248 -4.66 -19.61 -7.04
C TYR A 248 -5.79 -20.37 -7.75
N ALA A 249 -5.70 -21.70 -7.78
CA ALA A 249 -6.70 -22.54 -8.41
C ALA A 249 -8.08 -22.36 -7.75
N GLY A 250 -9.13 -22.27 -8.56
CA GLY A 250 -10.52 -22.17 -8.12
C GLY A 250 -10.96 -20.79 -7.65
N THR A 251 -10.12 -19.76 -7.81
CA THR A 251 -10.43 -18.39 -7.32
C THR A 251 -10.90 -17.46 -8.44
N ASP A 252 -11.63 -16.39 -8.08
CA ASP A 252 -12.05 -15.34 -9.02
C ASP A 252 -10.89 -14.67 -9.76
N ARG A 253 -9.70 -14.63 -9.13
CA ARG A 253 -8.48 -14.13 -9.81
C ARG A 253 -8.04 -15.04 -10.96
N GLN A 254 -8.27 -16.36 -10.87
CA GLN A 254 -8.00 -17.29 -11.97
C GLN A 254 -8.97 -17.07 -13.12
N VAL A 255 -10.27 -16.95 -12.82
CA VAL A 255 -11.31 -16.67 -13.82
C VAL A 255 -10.99 -15.36 -14.54
N ARG A 256 -10.69 -14.30 -13.78
CA ARG A 256 -10.32 -12.99 -14.34
C ARG A 256 -9.06 -13.06 -15.20
N GLY A 257 -8.05 -13.81 -14.77
CA GLY A 257 -6.81 -13.99 -15.53
C GLY A 257 -7.06 -14.63 -16.89
N LYS A 258 -7.93 -15.65 -16.96
CA LYS A 258 -8.33 -16.30 -18.22
C LYS A 258 -9.10 -15.35 -19.14
N LEU A 259 -10.07 -14.61 -18.60
CA LEU A 259 -10.83 -13.61 -19.35
C LEU A 259 -9.89 -12.55 -19.95
N LEU A 260 -8.97 -12.00 -19.16
CA LEU A 260 -8.01 -11.00 -19.63
C LEU A 260 -6.99 -11.56 -20.63
N ALA A 261 -6.77 -12.87 -20.69
CA ALA A 261 -5.92 -13.47 -21.73
C ALA A 261 -6.63 -13.38 -23.08
N VAL A 262 -7.88 -13.84 -23.15
CA VAL A 262 -8.72 -13.75 -24.36
C VAL A 262 -8.82 -12.30 -24.85
N LEU A 263 -9.11 -11.36 -23.95
CA LEU A 263 -9.26 -9.94 -24.32
C LEU A 263 -7.97 -9.27 -24.77
N ARG A 264 -6.80 -9.79 -24.42
CA ARG A 264 -5.51 -9.23 -24.85
C ARG A 264 -5.09 -9.70 -26.24
N GLU A 265 -5.49 -10.91 -26.60
CA GLU A 265 -5.16 -11.54 -27.88
C GLU A 265 -6.16 -11.17 -28.99
N ALA A 266 -7.33 -10.66 -28.62
CA ALA A 266 -8.36 -10.24 -29.55
C ALA A 266 -8.04 -8.89 -30.19
N LEU A 267 -8.02 -8.86 -31.52
CA LEU A 267 -7.91 -7.64 -32.33
C LEU A 267 -9.30 -7.02 -32.62
N GLU A 268 -10.35 -7.83 -32.51
CA GLU A 268 -11.74 -7.47 -32.74
C GLU A 268 -12.59 -7.63 -31.46
N PRO A 269 -13.77 -6.99 -31.37
CA PRO A 269 -14.67 -7.15 -30.24
C PRO A 269 -14.99 -8.63 -29.96
N VAL A 270 -14.73 -9.08 -28.73
CA VAL A 270 -15.00 -10.47 -28.31
C VAL A 270 -16.47 -10.61 -27.86
N PRO A 271 -17.28 -11.45 -28.51
CA PRO A 271 -18.64 -11.73 -28.04
C PRO A 271 -18.63 -12.31 -26.63
N GLN A 272 -19.58 -11.89 -25.78
CA GLN A 272 -19.60 -12.27 -24.36
C GLN A 272 -19.63 -13.81 -24.14
N ALA A 273 -20.23 -14.56 -25.08
CA ALA A 273 -20.25 -16.02 -25.05
C ALA A 273 -18.83 -16.63 -25.12
N ASN A 274 -17.93 -16.02 -25.89
CA ASN A 274 -16.56 -16.48 -26.10
C ASN A 274 -15.61 -16.00 -25.00
N ALA A 275 -16.02 -14.97 -24.25
CA ALA A 275 -15.23 -14.39 -23.16
C ALA A 275 -15.38 -15.16 -21.82
N ARG A 276 -16.31 -16.11 -21.68
CA ARG A 276 -16.54 -16.83 -20.41
C ARG A 276 -15.65 -18.08 -20.31
N PRO A 277 -14.54 -18.05 -19.54
CA PRO A 277 -13.72 -19.23 -19.38
C PRO A 277 -14.48 -20.31 -18.60
N ARG A 278 -14.54 -21.54 -19.14
CA ARG A 278 -14.96 -22.71 -18.38
C ARG A 278 -13.94 -22.94 -17.26
N VAL A 279 -14.33 -22.67 -16.01
CA VAL A 279 -13.54 -23.00 -14.82
C VAL A 279 -14.34 -24.03 -14.04
N ALA A 280 -13.84 -25.26 -13.97
CA ALA A 280 -14.38 -26.28 -13.09
C ALA A 280 -14.33 -25.74 -11.65
N ARG A 281 -15.48 -25.67 -10.97
CA ARG A 281 -15.49 -25.40 -9.52
C ARG A 281 -14.81 -26.58 -8.85
N PRO A 282 -13.94 -26.36 -7.85
CA PRO A 282 -13.45 -27.46 -7.01
C PRO A 282 -14.66 -28.21 -6.46
N GLY A 283 -14.66 -29.53 -6.63
CA GLY A 283 -15.80 -30.39 -6.37
C GLY A 283 -16.40 -30.22 -4.97
N ALA A 284 -17.73 -30.16 -4.93
CA ALA A 284 -18.50 -30.48 -3.75
C ALA A 284 -18.35 -31.99 -3.49
N ALA A 285 -17.31 -32.39 -2.76
CA ALA A 285 -17.20 -33.71 -2.17
C ALA A 285 -16.93 -33.52 -0.69
N GLY A 286 -17.96 -33.78 0.12
CA GLY A 286 -17.96 -33.62 1.57
C GLY A 286 -19.33 -33.24 2.10
N GLN A 287 -20.21 -34.25 2.24
CA GLN A 287 -21.44 -34.13 3.00
C GLN A 287 -21.09 -33.81 4.47
N GLY A 288 -21.70 -32.78 5.05
CA GLY A 288 -21.48 -32.38 6.44
C GLY A 288 -22.08 -31.02 6.78
N THR A 289 -23.37 -31.05 7.14
CA THR A 289 -24.12 -30.08 7.95
C THR A 289 -23.97 -28.56 7.67
N GLY A 290 -24.87 -28.07 6.82
CA GLY A 290 -25.71 -26.89 7.06
C GLY A 290 -25.08 -25.60 7.63
N ARG A 291 -24.67 -24.70 6.74
CA ARG A 291 -25.03 -23.27 6.84
C ARG A 291 -25.07 -22.66 5.46
N ALA A 292 -26.29 -22.51 4.92
CA ALA A 292 -26.54 -21.75 3.72
C ALA A 292 -26.00 -20.32 3.91
N CYS A 293 -24.99 -19.97 3.12
CA CYS A 293 -24.57 -18.57 2.97
C CYS A 293 -25.71 -17.85 2.23
N ARG A 294 -26.68 -17.33 3.01
CA ARG A 294 -27.75 -16.48 2.49
C ARG A 294 -27.09 -15.29 1.81
N ARG A 295 -27.15 -15.23 0.48
CA ARG A 295 -26.93 -14.00 -0.28
C ARG A 295 -27.90 -12.96 0.29
N ARG A 296 -27.38 -11.97 1.02
CA ARG A 296 -28.17 -10.77 1.31
C ARG A 296 -28.48 -10.11 -0.05
N PRO A 297 -29.75 -9.86 -0.39
CA PRO A 297 -30.07 -9.06 -1.55
C PRO A 297 -29.47 -7.66 -1.34
N ARG A 298 -28.74 -7.16 -2.33
CA ARG A 298 -28.35 -5.74 -2.38
C ARG A 298 -29.66 -4.95 -2.42
N ARG A 299 -29.93 -4.15 -1.38
CA ARG A 299 -30.93 -3.10 -1.47
C ARG A 299 -30.53 -2.19 -2.63
N ALA A 300 -31.44 -2.03 -3.59
CA ALA A 300 -31.34 -0.99 -4.61
C ALA A 300 -31.19 0.36 -3.89
N ALA A 301 -30.10 1.07 -4.18
CA ALA A 301 -30.03 2.48 -3.85
C ALA A 301 -31.08 3.18 -4.71
N GLY A 302 -32.03 3.85 -4.05
CA GLY A 302 -33.14 4.53 -4.71
C GLY A 302 -32.62 5.55 -5.73
N GLU A 303 -33.03 5.36 -6.97
CA GLU A 303 -33.11 6.44 -7.95
C GLU A 303 -34.10 7.47 -7.40
N ARG A 304 -33.60 8.69 -7.13
CA ARG A 304 -34.48 9.85 -6.97
C ARG A 304 -34.86 10.33 -8.37
N PRO A 305 -36.15 10.49 -8.70
CA PRO A 305 -36.56 11.10 -9.95
C PRO A 305 -36.13 12.58 -9.97
N LEU A 306 -35.66 13.05 -11.13
CA LEU A 306 -35.52 14.48 -11.42
C LEU A 306 -36.91 15.13 -11.42
N PRO A 307 -37.13 16.27 -10.73
CA PRO A 307 -38.38 16.99 -10.86
C PRO A 307 -38.48 17.69 -12.22
N ALA A 308 -39.67 17.62 -12.81
CA ALA A 308 -40.05 18.28 -14.04
C ALA A 308 -39.93 19.80 -13.95
N ALA A 309 -39.64 20.43 -15.09
CA ALA A 309 -39.52 21.87 -15.24
C ALA A 309 -40.80 22.62 -14.82
N GLY A 310 -40.64 23.68 -14.03
CA GLY A 310 -41.66 24.71 -13.83
C GLY A 310 -42.22 24.83 -12.41
N THR A 311 -41.46 25.41 -11.49
CA THR A 311 -42.00 26.13 -10.31
C THR A 311 -40.98 27.18 -9.86
N PRO A 312 -41.36 28.42 -9.50
CA PRO A 312 -40.41 29.52 -9.29
C PRO A 312 -39.68 29.41 -7.94
N LEU A 313 -38.39 29.78 -7.92
CA LEU A 313 -37.58 29.89 -6.71
C LEU A 313 -38.00 31.12 -5.87
N LEU A 314 -38.32 30.89 -4.60
CA LEU A 314 -38.38 31.95 -3.58
C LEU A 314 -36.95 32.30 -3.09
N PRO A 315 -36.66 33.58 -2.78
CA PRO A 315 -35.33 34.02 -2.38
C PRO A 315 -34.97 33.57 -0.96
N ALA A 316 -33.69 33.25 -0.76
CA ALA A 316 -33.10 32.86 0.51
C ALA A 316 -33.00 34.05 1.49
N PRO A 317 -33.14 33.83 2.82
CA PRO A 317 -32.97 34.88 3.82
C PRO A 317 -31.49 35.25 4.02
N PRO A 318 -31.19 36.49 4.46
CA PRO A 318 -29.82 36.97 4.63
C PRO A 318 -29.12 36.33 5.84
N ALA A 319 -27.81 36.14 5.68
CA ALA A 319 -26.91 35.67 6.73
C ALA A 319 -26.65 36.78 7.76
N SER A 320 -26.81 36.46 9.05
CA SER A 320 -26.39 37.32 10.15
C SER A 320 -24.91 37.07 10.51
N LEU A 321 -24.25 38.18 10.85
CA LEU A 321 -22.86 38.36 11.27
C LEU A 321 -22.43 37.48 12.45
#